data_AF-A0A8J2S906-F1
#
_entry.id   AF-A0A8J2S906-F1
#
_cell.length_a   1.000
_cell.length_b   1.000
_cell.length_c   1.000
_cell.angle_alpha   90.00
_cell.angle_beta   90.00
_cell.angle_gamma   90.00
#
_symmetry.space_group_name_H-M   'P 1'
#
loop_
_entity.id
_entity.type
_entity.pdbx_description
1 polymer ?
#
loop_
_entity_poly.entity_id
_entity_poly.type
_entity_poly.pdbx_seq_one_letter_code
_entity_poly.pdbx_strand_id
1 'polypeptide(L)'
;MADDSDGNLAHNDEAQLQRLLDSMGQESAAAPRPTKKKSSKGSAEERPQKKKSNKGAVSKFRSEQQKQKRRGSIDTGAAREPAPAARKQEKKKRRREQPQPRRPPPPLPSSEAVDAVFAEMSPAARPARPKKRQKPRKEASPADVCRAAVDAFVACRAAAMRGEARHGAALEAAFARVQGGPEAADARRAARDAVKRLHRAKPGLEKRDAAALVDALGALDEAYHRLRYARRDAVPPPHEVFEKLLGRGSVVDEAADALMETLPPDLRIGESDDPLHRLYRLRWREGAWLFGPAAPWRLDERLEPGEPTTTPKRNDPVAMPTVHKWRDAARTWACREYAYAVPCDEALDALTALSRPVVEAGAGTGYWANALRTRGVAVTAYDVRPPSVIANAYHGRQAAHVPDLQTGDALRAAEAAAAAGAALFACYAPPEDDEDEAFLGRAASHFAERGGDCLALVGEWRGDTAAADAAFLRRWELVTQCPIPNWGDTSAALTVWRPSASSQMCVLDACSACGVKRGLRRCRLTCDLVYCSRACAMDHAARRAALIAFKFADRRPPGASDFDDPLRFAPVVVGGGGARSKKKKKRRKK
;
A
#
# COMPACT_ATOMS: atom_id res chain seq x y z
N MET A 1 -7.34 -65.08 -17.30
CA MET A 1 -6.16 -64.84 -18.16
C MET A 1 -5.62 -63.50 -17.71
N ALA A 2 -4.89 -63.40 -16.59
CA ALA A 2 -3.57 -63.95 -16.25
C ALA A 2 -2.44 -63.34 -17.10
N ASP A 3 -1.44 -62.82 -16.37
CA ASP A 3 -0.06 -62.42 -16.72
C ASP A 3 0.15 -61.07 -17.43
N ASP A 4 1.21 -60.28 -17.18
CA ASP A 4 2.25 -60.17 -16.15
C ASP A 4 3.09 -58.94 -16.57
N SER A 5 3.57 -58.13 -15.62
CA SER A 5 4.93 -57.52 -15.63
C SER A 5 5.03 -56.32 -14.67
N ASP A 6 5.30 -56.62 -13.40
CA ASP A 6 6.01 -55.73 -12.47
C ASP A 6 7.51 -56.06 -12.54
N GLY A 7 8.37 -55.04 -12.58
CA GLY A 7 9.81 -55.26 -12.42
C GLY A 7 10.71 -54.06 -12.76
N ASN A 8 11.50 -53.65 -11.75
CA ASN A 8 12.76 -52.88 -11.82
C ASN A 8 12.73 -51.36 -12.02
N LEU A 9 12.51 -50.61 -10.92
CA LEU A 9 13.17 -49.31 -10.68
C LEU A 9 13.25 -49.03 -9.16
N ALA A 10 14.21 -49.64 -8.43
CA ALA A 10 14.40 -49.32 -6.99
C ALA A 10 15.82 -49.50 -6.44
N HIS A 11 16.88 -49.53 -7.27
CA HIS A 11 18.24 -49.86 -6.78
C HIS A 11 19.36 -48.89 -7.17
N ASN A 12 19.07 -47.63 -7.50
CA ASN A 12 20.11 -46.65 -7.81
C ASN A 12 20.22 -45.43 -6.87
N ASP A 13 19.23 -45.19 -5.99
CA ASP A 13 19.23 -43.97 -5.15
C ASP A 13 20.01 -44.12 -3.84
N GLU A 14 20.08 -45.32 -3.27
CA GLU A 14 20.71 -45.54 -1.96
C GLU A 14 22.25 -45.44 -2.03
N ALA A 15 22.84 -45.90 -3.14
CA ALA A 15 24.27 -45.79 -3.39
C ALA A 15 24.73 -44.36 -3.76
N GLN A 16 23.81 -43.48 -4.19
CA GLN A 16 24.11 -42.06 -4.40
C GLN A 16 23.98 -41.26 -3.10
N LEU A 17 23.03 -41.61 -2.24
CA LEU A 17 22.83 -40.97 -0.95
C LEU A 17 24.00 -41.27 0.02
N GLN A 18 24.52 -42.49 0.03
CA GLN A 18 25.65 -42.86 0.88
C GLN A 18 26.96 -42.14 0.47
N ARG A 19 27.18 -41.95 -0.84
CA ARG A 19 28.34 -41.18 -1.35
C ARG A 19 28.30 -39.69 -1.00
N LEU A 20 27.09 -39.13 -0.87
CA LEU A 20 26.88 -37.74 -0.43
C LEU A 20 27.11 -37.57 1.07
N LEU A 21 26.77 -38.58 1.88
CA LEU A 21 27.00 -38.56 3.33
C LEU A 21 28.48 -38.76 3.68
N ASP A 22 29.19 -39.62 2.94
CA ASP A 22 30.62 -39.85 3.14
C ASP A 22 31.49 -38.63 2.74
N SER A 23 31.01 -37.79 1.81
CA SER A 23 31.72 -36.55 1.42
C SER A 23 31.55 -35.40 2.42
N MET A 24 30.62 -35.51 3.39
CA MET A 24 30.37 -34.49 4.40
C MET A 24 31.09 -34.76 5.74
N GLY A 25 31.78 -35.90 5.86
CA GLY A 25 32.34 -36.41 7.11
C GLY A 25 33.83 -36.15 7.37
N GLN A 26 34.56 -35.44 6.49
CA GLN A 26 35.98 -35.16 6.71
C GLN A 26 36.30 -33.67 6.57
N GLU A 27 36.25 -32.95 7.70
CA GLU A 27 37.22 -31.91 8.05
C GLU A 27 36.96 -31.39 9.48
N SER A 28 37.63 -32.00 10.45
CA SER A 28 37.87 -31.43 11.78
C SER A 28 39.17 -32.01 12.32
N ALA A 29 40.21 -31.16 12.42
CA ALA A 29 41.10 -31.09 13.58
C ALA A 29 42.35 -30.27 13.27
N ALA A 30 42.42 -29.03 13.77
CA ALA A 30 43.70 -28.42 14.16
C ALA A 30 43.46 -27.37 15.26
N ALA A 31 43.84 -27.73 16.48
CA ALA A 31 43.85 -26.86 17.67
C ALA A 31 45.10 -25.94 17.68
N PRO A 32 45.13 -24.88 18.50
CA PRO A 32 45.92 -23.67 18.25
C PRO A 32 47.28 -23.65 18.96
N ARG A 33 48.20 -22.80 18.47
CA ARG A 33 49.37 -22.32 19.24
C ARG A 33 49.51 -20.80 19.20
N PRO A 34 50.05 -20.17 20.26
CA PRO A 34 49.95 -18.73 20.51
C PRO A 34 51.25 -17.98 20.18
N THR A 35 51.17 -16.72 19.72
CA THR A 35 52.32 -15.80 19.76
C THR A 35 51.95 -14.33 19.98
N LYS A 36 52.38 -13.87 21.18
CA LYS A 36 53.16 -12.65 21.49
C LYS A 36 52.70 -11.27 20.99
N LYS A 37 52.34 -10.46 21.99
CA LYS A 37 52.60 -9.03 22.20
C LYS A 37 53.71 -8.43 21.29
N LYS A 38 53.42 -7.27 20.69
CA LYS A 38 54.39 -6.17 20.57
C LYS A 38 53.69 -4.81 20.61
N SER A 39 54.23 -3.98 21.48
CA SER A 39 53.96 -2.57 21.78
C SER A 39 54.82 -1.65 20.92
N SER A 40 54.28 -0.51 20.51
CA SER A 40 55.02 0.75 20.24
C SER A 40 53.96 1.86 20.04
N LYS A 41 53.75 2.85 20.92
CA LYS A 41 54.55 4.05 21.24
C LYS A 41 54.97 4.88 20.02
N GLY A 42 54.59 6.17 20.05
CA GLY A 42 55.08 7.28 19.21
C GLY A 42 53.91 8.19 18.79
N SER A 43 53.45 9.19 19.55
CA SER A 43 54.03 10.52 19.89
C SER A 43 53.97 11.57 18.78
N ALA A 44 53.26 12.66 19.09
CA ALA A 44 53.47 14.08 18.73
C ALA A 44 53.36 14.52 17.25
N GLU A 45 52.47 15.47 16.96
CA GLU A 45 52.83 16.90 16.86
C GLU A 45 51.60 17.77 16.54
N GLU A 46 51.38 18.76 17.39
CA GLU A 46 50.60 19.96 17.10
C GLU A 46 51.37 20.86 16.11
N ARG A 47 50.66 21.51 15.18
CA ARG A 47 50.75 22.98 15.02
C ARG A 47 49.63 23.55 14.13
N PRO A 48 49.26 24.82 14.35
CA PRO A 48 47.95 25.41 14.00
C PRO A 48 48.01 26.17 12.68
N GLN A 49 46.85 26.54 12.09
CA GLN A 49 46.77 27.75 11.28
C GLN A 49 45.36 28.35 11.12
N LYS A 50 45.28 29.61 11.59
CA LYS A 50 44.66 30.79 10.97
C LYS A 50 43.12 30.90 10.86
N LYS A 51 42.61 31.66 11.83
CA LYS A 51 41.51 32.62 11.69
C LYS A 51 41.62 33.42 10.38
N LYS A 52 40.52 33.49 9.62
CA LYS A 52 40.20 34.65 8.77
C LYS A 52 38.79 35.11 9.08
N SER A 53 38.72 36.30 9.63
CA SER A 53 37.58 37.18 9.67
C SER A 53 37.07 37.49 8.27
N ASN A 54 35.76 37.58 8.08
CA ASN A 54 35.23 38.58 7.16
C ASN A 54 33.96 39.20 7.71
N LYS A 55 34.05 40.50 7.95
CA LYS A 55 32.97 41.44 8.20
C LYS A 55 32.23 41.72 6.89
N GLY A 56 30.96 42.08 7.01
CA GLY A 56 30.30 43.02 6.10
C GLY A 56 29.32 42.38 5.12
N ALA A 57 28.02 42.58 5.34
CA ALA A 57 27.25 43.58 4.60
C ALA A 57 25.76 43.44 4.93
N VAL A 58 25.31 44.36 5.78
CA VAL A 58 23.91 44.78 5.92
C VAL A 58 23.54 45.56 4.66
N SER A 59 22.44 45.23 3.98
CA SER A 59 21.31 46.15 3.75
C SER A 59 20.34 45.64 2.67
N LYS A 60 19.07 46.00 2.88
CA LYS A 60 17.97 46.17 1.92
C LYS A 60 17.34 44.88 1.34
N PHE A 61 16.14 44.54 1.80
CA PHE A 61 14.92 45.08 1.20
C PHE A 61 13.69 44.87 2.12
N ARG A 62 12.96 45.96 2.33
CA ARG A 62 11.65 46.09 2.98
C ARG A 62 10.55 45.97 1.90
N SER A 63 9.30 45.82 2.36
CA SER A 63 8.01 45.84 1.64
C SER A 63 7.71 44.58 0.80
N GLU A 64 6.63 43.83 1.03
CA GLU A 64 5.25 44.27 1.20
C GLU A 64 4.44 43.39 2.20
N GLN A 65 4.01 43.98 3.31
CA GLN A 65 2.84 43.54 4.08
C GLN A 65 2.16 44.79 4.64
N GLN A 66 1.01 45.17 4.09
CA GLN A 66 -0.17 45.71 4.80
C GLN A 66 -1.09 46.49 3.85
N LYS A 67 -2.24 45.88 3.55
CA LYS A 67 -3.57 46.45 3.26
C LYS A 67 -4.43 45.20 3.04
N GLN A 68 -5.44 44.86 3.83
CA GLN A 68 -6.53 45.67 4.35
C GLN A 68 -7.05 45.12 5.69
N LYS A 69 -7.42 46.06 6.57
CA LYS A 69 -8.17 45.83 7.81
C LYS A 69 -9.67 46.05 7.55
N ARG A 70 -10.47 45.16 8.16
CA ARG A 70 -11.68 45.43 8.98
C ARG A 70 -12.96 46.01 8.35
N ARG A 71 -14.08 45.30 8.62
CA ARG A 71 -15.31 45.70 9.35
C ARG A 71 -16.28 44.49 9.27
N GLY A 72 -17.13 44.10 10.23
CA GLY A 72 -17.55 44.52 11.59
C GLY A 72 -18.39 43.36 12.17
N SER A 73 -18.29 43.06 13.47
CA SER A 73 -19.28 43.39 14.54
C SER A 73 -20.58 42.59 14.48
N ILE A 74 -20.72 41.57 15.36
CA ILE A 74 -21.66 41.45 16.51
C ILE A 74 -23.13 41.25 16.11
N ASP A 75 -23.70 40.09 16.46
CA ASP A 75 -25.00 40.06 17.13
C ASP A 75 -25.18 38.81 18.01
N THR A 76 -25.80 39.05 19.17
CA THR A 76 -26.13 38.11 20.25
C THR A 76 -27.60 37.73 20.14
N GLY A 77 -27.97 36.46 20.36
CA GLY A 77 -29.38 36.07 20.43
C GLY A 77 -29.60 34.69 21.01
N ALA A 78 -30.29 34.65 22.15
CA ALA A 78 -30.54 33.51 23.01
C ALA A 78 -31.73 32.63 22.60
N ALA A 79 -31.71 31.40 23.12
CA ALA A 79 -32.81 30.54 23.58
C ALA A 79 -33.97 30.16 22.63
N ARG A 80 -34.20 28.84 22.48
CA ARG A 80 -35.40 28.13 22.96
C ARG A 80 -35.35 26.62 22.66
N GLU A 81 -35.65 25.82 23.67
CA GLU A 81 -36.13 24.43 23.56
C GLU A 81 -37.52 24.38 22.87
N PRO A 82 -38.01 23.20 22.41
CA PRO A 82 -38.74 22.33 23.33
C PRO A 82 -38.49 20.80 23.14
N ALA A 83 -38.80 20.06 24.20
CA ALA A 83 -38.88 18.60 24.28
C ALA A 83 -40.24 18.04 23.75
N PRO A 84 -40.65 16.78 24.02
CA PRO A 84 -40.58 15.67 23.07
C PRO A 84 -41.95 15.07 22.70
N ALA A 85 -42.04 14.30 21.60
CA ALA A 85 -43.27 13.56 21.26
C ALA A 85 -43.03 12.11 20.78
N ALA A 86 -43.50 11.19 21.63
CA ALA A 86 -44.30 10.01 21.33
C ALA A 86 -43.77 8.88 20.41
N ARG A 87 -43.28 7.84 21.09
CA ARG A 87 -43.58 6.40 20.90
C ARG A 87 -44.80 6.12 20.00
N LYS A 88 -44.59 5.37 18.90
CA LYS A 88 -45.59 4.43 18.34
C LYS A 88 -44.91 3.11 18.00
N GLN A 89 -45.36 2.07 18.70
CA GLN A 89 -45.09 0.66 18.45
C GLN A 89 -45.87 0.22 17.22
N GLU A 90 -45.22 -0.43 16.26
CA GLU A 90 -45.91 -1.09 15.14
C GLU A 90 -45.85 -2.61 15.31
N LYS A 91 -47.01 -3.19 15.65
CA LYS A 91 -47.26 -4.63 15.77
C LYS A 91 -47.31 -5.25 14.37
N LYS A 92 -46.28 -6.03 14.01
CA LYS A 92 -46.26 -6.86 12.79
C LYS A 92 -47.10 -8.13 13.00
N LYS A 93 -48.37 -8.10 12.59
CA LYS A 93 -49.30 -9.25 12.64
C LYS A 93 -49.04 -10.15 11.42
N ARG A 94 -48.48 -11.35 11.65
CA ARG A 94 -48.35 -12.44 10.67
C ARG A 94 -49.75 -12.91 10.25
N ARG A 95 -50.09 -12.81 8.96
CA ARG A 95 -51.25 -13.48 8.35
C ARG A 95 -50.76 -14.77 7.68
N ARG A 96 -51.36 -15.90 8.09
CA ARG A 96 -51.29 -17.20 7.41
C ARG A 96 -52.10 -17.12 6.12
N GLU A 97 -51.53 -17.52 5.00
CA GLU A 97 -52.24 -17.76 3.74
C GLU A 97 -52.85 -19.17 3.74
N GLN A 98 -54.11 -19.27 3.35
CA GLN A 98 -54.80 -20.53 3.03
C GLN A 98 -54.72 -20.80 1.52
N PRO A 99 -54.67 -22.07 1.07
CA PRO A 99 -54.58 -22.40 -0.34
C PRO A 99 -55.94 -22.30 -1.03
N GLN A 100 -55.99 -21.69 -2.23
CA GLN A 100 -57.18 -21.65 -3.07
C GLN A 100 -57.33 -22.92 -3.93
N PRO A 101 -58.57 -23.35 -4.25
CA PRO A 101 -58.82 -24.53 -5.07
C PRO A 101 -58.60 -24.27 -6.57
N ARG A 102 -58.10 -25.29 -7.28
CA ARG A 102 -57.82 -25.26 -8.73
C ARG A 102 -59.13 -25.19 -9.52
N ARG A 103 -59.19 -24.28 -10.51
CA ARG A 103 -60.26 -24.22 -11.52
C ARG A 103 -60.07 -25.30 -12.60
N PRO A 104 -61.15 -25.88 -13.14
CA PRO A 104 -61.07 -26.79 -14.28
C PRO A 104 -60.75 -26.05 -15.59
N PRO A 105 -60.15 -26.74 -16.58
CA PRO A 105 -59.81 -26.13 -17.87
C PRO A 105 -61.07 -25.83 -18.70
N PRO A 106 -61.02 -24.81 -19.57
CA PRO A 106 -62.14 -24.44 -20.43
C PRO A 106 -62.36 -25.49 -21.55
N PRO A 107 -63.60 -25.64 -22.04
CA PRO A 107 -63.91 -26.54 -23.15
C PRO A 107 -63.30 -26.07 -24.46
N LEU A 108 -63.00 -27.04 -25.34
CA LEU A 108 -62.45 -26.79 -26.67
C LEU A 108 -63.47 -26.08 -27.57
N PRO A 109 -63.03 -25.14 -28.44
CA PRO A 109 -63.92 -24.41 -29.33
C PRO A 109 -64.52 -25.31 -30.42
N SER A 110 -65.73 -24.97 -30.87
CA SER A 110 -66.45 -25.66 -31.95
C SER A 110 -65.78 -25.48 -33.31
N SER A 111 -66.06 -26.37 -34.26
CA SER A 111 -65.42 -26.38 -35.60
C SER A 111 -65.63 -25.09 -36.39
N GLU A 112 -66.76 -24.40 -36.21
CA GLU A 112 -67.03 -23.10 -36.85
C GLU A 112 -66.07 -21.99 -36.37
N ALA A 113 -65.56 -22.07 -35.14
CA ALA A 113 -64.58 -21.12 -34.62
C ALA A 113 -63.16 -21.39 -35.18
N VAL A 114 -62.90 -22.60 -35.67
CA VAL A 114 -61.61 -22.96 -36.28
C VAL A 114 -61.57 -22.49 -37.74
N ASP A 115 -62.68 -22.58 -38.47
CA ASP A 115 -62.77 -22.14 -39.87
C ASP A 115 -62.70 -20.61 -40.01
N ALA A 116 -63.23 -19.86 -39.04
CA ALA A 116 -63.09 -18.40 -39.00
C ALA A 116 -61.62 -17.95 -38.80
N VAL A 117 -60.80 -18.73 -38.10
CA VAL A 117 -59.38 -18.42 -37.86
C VAL A 117 -58.53 -18.68 -39.10
N PHE A 118 -58.89 -19.67 -39.93
CA PHE A 118 -58.17 -19.94 -41.17
C PHE A 118 -58.49 -18.94 -42.29
N ALA A 119 -59.68 -18.35 -42.31
CA ALA A 119 -60.04 -17.30 -43.26
C ALA A 119 -59.24 -15.98 -43.04
N GLU A 120 -58.77 -15.70 -41.83
CA GLU A 120 -57.94 -14.51 -41.52
C GLU A 120 -56.46 -14.65 -41.91
N MET A 121 -56.00 -15.85 -42.31
CA MET A 121 -54.56 -16.09 -42.61
C MET A 121 -54.17 -15.90 -44.08
N SER A 122 -55.06 -15.37 -44.94
CA SER A 122 -54.74 -15.08 -46.35
C SER A 122 -53.67 -13.96 -46.47
N PRO A 123 -52.61 -14.10 -47.29
CA PRO A 123 -51.44 -13.18 -47.25
C PRO A 123 -51.67 -11.82 -47.91
N ALA A 124 -52.84 -11.57 -48.50
CA ALA A 124 -53.03 -10.51 -49.50
C ALA A 124 -53.79 -9.27 -49.01
N ALA A 125 -53.69 -8.90 -47.73
CA ALA A 125 -54.00 -7.54 -47.22
C ALA A 125 -53.69 -7.43 -45.71
N ARG A 126 -52.42 -7.34 -45.30
CA ARG A 126 -52.09 -6.91 -43.93
C ARG A 126 -51.94 -5.39 -43.88
N PRO A 127 -52.82 -4.64 -43.19
CA PRO A 127 -52.60 -3.22 -42.98
C PRO A 127 -51.31 -3.01 -42.18
N ALA A 128 -50.54 -1.99 -42.57
CA ALA A 128 -49.27 -1.65 -41.94
C ALA A 128 -49.46 -1.57 -40.42
N ARG A 129 -48.78 -2.47 -39.68
CA ARG A 129 -48.77 -2.43 -38.21
C ARG A 129 -48.39 -1.02 -37.77
N PRO A 130 -49.18 -0.35 -36.92
CA PRO A 130 -48.81 0.97 -36.43
C PRO A 130 -47.44 0.83 -35.76
N LYS A 131 -46.46 1.62 -36.22
CA LYS A 131 -45.11 1.67 -35.66
C LYS A 131 -45.29 1.87 -34.15
N LYS A 132 -45.04 0.83 -33.34
CA LYS A 132 -45.07 0.94 -31.88
C LYS A 132 -44.14 2.11 -31.55
N ARG A 133 -44.74 3.23 -31.12
CA ARG A 133 -44.05 4.45 -30.72
C ARG A 133 -43.07 4.01 -29.64
N GLN A 134 -41.78 3.88 -30.01
CA GLN A 134 -40.75 3.47 -29.06
C GLN A 134 -40.79 4.51 -27.95
N LYS A 135 -41.17 4.08 -26.74
CA LYS A 135 -41.11 4.96 -25.57
C LYS A 135 -39.70 5.55 -25.54
N PRO A 136 -39.56 6.88 -25.37
CA PRO A 136 -38.24 7.52 -25.33
C PRO A 136 -37.40 6.76 -24.29
N ARG A 137 -36.25 6.23 -24.72
CA ARG A 137 -35.32 5.55 -23.82
C ARG A 137 -34.94 6.57 -22.75
N LYS A 138 -35.32 6.28 -21.50
CA LYS A 138 -34.94 7.08 -20.35
C LYS A 138 -33.41 7.21 -20.37
N GLU A 139 -32.91 8.44 -20.44
CA GLU A 139 -31.47 8.68 -20.42
C GLU A 139 -30.87 8.08 -19.14
N ALA A 140 -29.75 7.37 -19.29
CA ALA A 140 -29.07 6.74 -18.18
C ALA A 140 -28.57 7.81 -17.21
N SER A 141 -28.75 7.60 -15.90
CA SER A 141 -28.24 8.56 -14.91
C SER A 141 -26.71 8.60 -14.95
N PRO A 142 -26.06 9.70 -14.50
CA PRO A 142 -24.61 9.75 -14.40
C PRO A 142 -24.00 8.60 -13.56
N ALA A 143 -24.74 8.10 -12.57
CA ALA A 143 -24.34 6.96 -11.76
C ALA A 143 -24.43 5.63 -12.54
N ASP A 144 -25.47 5.45 -13.37
CA ASP A 144 -25.58 4.27 -14.26
C ASP A 144 -24.41 4.21 -15.26
N VAL A 145 -24.00 5.37 -15.78
CA VAL A 145 -22.86 5.45 -16.70
C VAL A 145 -21.55 5.06 -16.00
N CYS A 146 -21.32 5.53 -14.77
CA CYS A 146 -20.12 5.15 -14.01
C CYS A 146 -20.11 3.65 -13.68
N ARG A 147 -21.27 3.09 -13.30
CA ARG A 147 -21.42 1.64 -13.08
C ARG A 147 -21.07 0.83 -14.33
N ALA A 148 -21.63 1.21 -15.49
CA ALA A 148 -21.33 0.53 -16.76
C ALA A 148 -19.84 0.61 -17.12
N ALA A 149 -19.16 1.72 -16.83
CA ALA A 149 -17.72 1.85 -17.03
C ALA A 149 -16.90 0.96 -16.08
N VAL A 150 -17.31 0.82 -14.82
CA VAL A 150 -16.70 -0.11 -13.85
C VAL A 150 -16.91 -1.56 -14.29
N ASP A 151 -18.11 -1.94 -14.72
CA ASP A 151 -18.39 -3.30 -15.20
C ASP A 151 -17.55 -3.63 -16.44
N ALA A 152 -17.39 -2.68 -17.36
CA ALA A 152 -16.51 -2.85 -18.52
C ALA A 152 -15.04 -2.97 -18.13
N PHE A 153 -14.58 -2.22 -17.11
CA PHE A 153 -13.24 -2.38 -16.53
C PHE A 153 -13.05 -3.77 -15.93
N VAL A 154 -13.98 -4.25 -15.10
CA VAL A 154 -13.91 -5.58 -14.47
C VAL A 154 -13.84 -6.67 -15.54
N ALA A 155 -14.72 -6.62 -16.55
CA ALA A 155 -14.72 -7.60 -17.64
C ALA A 155 -13.41 -7.60 -18.44
N CYS A 156 -12.91 -6.42 -18.81
CA CYS A 156 -11.66 -6.25 -19.56
C CYS A 156 -10.45 -6.75 -18.76
N ARG A 157 -10.36 -6.38 -17.49
CA ARG A 157 -9.27 -6.79 -16.60
C ARG A 157 -9.27 -8.29 -16.32
N ALA A 158 -10.45 -8.87 -16.05
CA ALA A 158 -10.58 -10.31 -15.86
C ALA A 158 -10.17 -11.11 -17.12
N ALA A 159 -10.48 -10.60 -18.32
CA ALA A 159 -10.01 -11.20 -19.57
C ALA A 159 -8.48 -11.11 -19.71
N ALA A 160 -7.88 -9.95 -19.43
CA ALA A 160 -6.43 -9.79 -19.45
C ALA A 160 -5.73 -10.76 -18.49
N MET A 161 -6.29 -10.96 -17.29
CA MET A 161 -5.78 -11.94 -16.31
C MET A 161 -5.86 -13.40 -16.81
N ARG A 162 -6.76 -13.72 -17.75
CA ARG A 162 -6.80 -15.03 -18.42
C ARG A 162 -5.87 -15.13 -19.63
N GLY A 163 -5.11 -14.07 -19.93
CA GLY A 163 -4.26 -13.99 -21.12
C GLY A 163 -5.00 -13.51 -22.37
N GLU A 164 -6.19 -12.92 -22.24
CA GLU A 164 -7.02 -12.49 -23.36
C GLU A 164 -7.05 -10.97 -23.50
N ALA A 165 -6.66 -10.43 -24.67
CA ALA A 165 -6.81 -9.01 -25.01
C ALA A 165 -8.22 -8.71 -25.58
N ARG A 166 -9.27 -8.93 -24.78
CA ARG A 166 -10.68 -8.74 -25.19
C ARG A 166 -11.35 -7.58 -24.43
N HIS A 167 -12.57 -7.23 -24.86
CA HIS A 167 -13.43 -6.19 -24.25
C HIS A 167 -12.89 -4.74 -24.28
N GLY A 168 -11.72 -4.47 -24.87
CA GLY A 168 -11.17 -3.11 -24.98
C GLY A 168 -12.12 -2.11 -25.65
N ALA A 169 -12.79 -2.50 -26.74
CA ALA A 169 -13.78 -1.64 -27.40
C ALA A 169 -14.99 -1.31 -26.50
N ALA A 170 -15.45 -2.27 -25.69
CA ALA A 170 -16.55 -2.06 -24.74
C ALA A 170 -16.11 -1.14 -23.60
N LEU A 171 -14.88 -1.28 -23.11
CA LEU A 171 -14.27 -0.37 -22.13
C LEU A 171 -14.22 1.06 -22.65
N GLU A 172 -13.66 1.27 -23.84
CA GLU A 172 -13.55 2.61 -24.44
C GLU A 172 -14.93 3.23 -24.67
N ALA A 173 -15.89 2.47 -25.19
CA ALA A 173 -17.26 2.93 -25.41
C ALA A 173 -17.98 3.30 -24.10
N ALA A 174 -17.80 2.51 -23.03
CA ALA A 174 -18.39 2.82 -21.73
C ALA A 174 -17.79 4.10 -21.12
N PHE A 175 -16.45 4.23 -21.15
CA PHE A 175 -15.77 5.43 -20.66
C PHE A 175 -16.08 6.67 -21.47
N ALA A 176 -16.23 6.57 -22.80
CA ALA A 176 -16.58 7.70 -23.66
C ALA A 176 -17.90 8.38 -23.24
N ARG A 177 -18.82 7.64 -22.61
CA ARG A 177 -20.10 8.16 -22.09
C ARG A 177 -19.97 8.88 -20.75
N VAL A 178 -18.88 8.70 -20.01
CA VAL A 178 -18.65 9.38 -18.74
C VAL A 178 -18.55 10.88 -19.00
N GLN A 179 -19.48 11.64 -18.45
CA GLN A 179 -19.53 13.11 -18.55
C GLN A 179 -18.90 13.75 -17.30
N GLY A 180 -18.45 15.00 -17.41
CA GLY A 180 -17.89 15.77 -16.30
C GLY A 180 -16.71 16.65 -16.70
N GLY A 181 -16.08 17.24 -15.68
CA GLY A 181 -14.94 18.16 -15.81
C GLY A 181 -13.61 17.50 -16.24
N PRO A 182 -12.47 18.19 -16.04
CA PRO A 182 -11.14 17.72 -16.46
C PRO A 182 -10.79 16.32 -15.96
N GLU A 183 -11.16 15.97 -14.73
CA GLU A 183 -10.90 14.65 -14.13
C GLU A 183 -11.61 13.53 -14.88
N ALA A 184 -12.84 13.77 -15.35
CA ALA A 184 -13.56 12.82 -16.19
C ALA A 184 -12.91 12.70 -17.58
N ALA A 185 -12.37 13.79 -18.13
CA ALA A 185 -11.62 13.76 -19.39
C ALA A 185 -10.32 12.94 -19.28
N ASP A 186 -9.64 13.04 -18.14
CA ASP A 186 -8.47 12.24 -17.82
C ASP A 186 -8.81 10.76 -17.70
N ALA A 187 -9.92 10.41 -17.05
CA ALA A 187 -10.41 9.02 -17.00
C ALA A 187 -10.66 8.45 -18.41
N ARG A 188 -11.31 9.23 -19.29
CA ARG A 188 -11.52 8.85 -20.70
C ARG A 188 -10.21 8.64 -21.46
N ARG A 189 -9.22 9.50 -21.23
CA ARG A 189 -7.90 9.40 -21.86
C ARG A 189 -7.16 8.15 -21.37
N ALA A 190 -7.18 7.89 -20.07
CA ALA A 190 -6.54 6.72 -19.48
C ALA A 190 -7.17 5.41 -19.98
N ALA A 191 -8.50 5.34 -20.12
CA ALA A 191 -9.15 4.16 -20.71
C ALA A 191 -8.69 3.90 -22.15
N ARG A 192 -8.55 4.94 -22.97
CA ARG A 192 -8.01 4.80 -24.34
C ARG A 192 -6.55 4.33 -24.34
N ASP A 193 -5.71 4.84 -23.44
CA ASP A 193 -4.32 4.38 -23.31
C ASP A 193 -4.26 2.91 -22.84
N ALA A 194 -5.13 2.54 -21.90
CA ALA A 194 -5.24 1.16 -21.42
C ALA A 194 -5.61 0.18 -22.55
N VAL A 195 -6.56 0.54 -23.42
CA VAL A 195 -6.91 -0.29 -24.59
C VAL A 195 -5.72 -0.42 -25.55
N LYS A 196 -4.97 0.65 -25.79
CA LYS A 196 -3.76 0.61 -26.63
C LYS A 196 -2.67 -0.28 -26.03
N ARG A 197 -2.43 -0.17 -24.72
CA ARG A 197 -1.47 -1.03 -24.00
C ARG A 197 -1.90 -2.48 -24.01
N LEU A 198 -3.18 -2.77 -23.75
CA LEU A 198 -3.72 -4.12 -23.84
C LEU A 198 -3.53 -4.73 -25.23
N HIS A 199 -3.77 -3.96 -26.29
CA HIS A 199 -3.54 -4.44 -27.66
C HIS A 199 -2.06 -4.73 -27.93
N ARG A 200 -1.16 -3.84 -27.49
CA ARG A 200 0.31 -4.05 -27.59
C ARG A 200 0.79 -5.25 -26.76
N ALA A 201 0.18 -5.50 -25.61
CA ALA A 201 0.52 -6.60 -24.72
C ALA A 201 0.02 -7.96 -25.23
N LYS A 202 -0.91 -8.00 -26.21
CA LYS A 202 -1.55 -9.24 -26.68
C LYS A 202 -0.55 -10.38 -27.00
N PRO A 203 0.53 -10.18 -27.77
CA PRO A 203 1.47 -11.27 -28.05
C PRO A 203 2.19 -11.77 -26.78
N GLY A 204 2.45 -10.88 -25.82
CA GLY A 204 3.01 -11.23 -24.52
C GLY A 204 2.03 -12.02 -23.66
N LEU A 205 0.75 -11.64 -23.66
CA LEU A 205 -0.31 -12.36 -22.95
C LEU A 205 -0.47 -13.80 -23.47
N GLU A 206 -0.44 -13.99 -24.79
CA GLU A 206 -0.48 -15.31 -25.42
C GLU A 206 0.74 -16.18 -25.04
N LYS A 207 1.90 -15.54 -24.83
CA LYS A 207 3.14 -16.17 -24.36
C LYS A 207 3.27 -16.26 -22.84
N ARG A 208 2.26 -15.82 -22.09
CA ARG A 208 2.27 -15.73 -20.62
C ARG A 208 3.43 -14.88 -20.07
N ASP A 209 3.76 -13.77 -20.72
CA ASP A 209 4.77 -12.82 -20.25
C ASP A 209 4.20 -11.91 -19.13
N ALA A 210 4.82 -11.98 -17.95
CA ALA A 210 4.44 -11.18 -16.78
C ALA A 210 4.59 -9.68 -17.01
N ALA A 211 5.63 -9.23 -17.74
CA ALA A 211 5.90 -7.81 -17.97
C ALA A 211 4.80 -7.17 -18.82
N ALA A 212 4.39 -7.88 -19.89
CA ALA A 212 3.27 -7.47 -20.73
C ALA A 212 1.95 -7.40 -19.96
N LEU A 213 1.69 -8.39 -19.09
CA LEU A 213 0.49 -8.38 -18.25
C LEU A 213 0.50 -7.22 -17.25
N VAL A 214 1.59 -7.00 -16.53
CA VAL A 214 1.71 -5.91 -15.55
C VAL A 214 1.53 -4.54 -16.21
N ASP A 215 2.05 -4.33 -17.42
CA ASP A 215 1.79 -3.08 -18.17
C ASP A 215 0.31 -2.89 -18.50
N ALA A 216 -0.36 -3.95 -18.97
CA ALA A 216 -1.78 -3.90 -19.31
C ALA A 216 -2.66 -3.67 -18.07
N LEU A 217 -2.42 -4.42 -16.98
CA LEU A 217 -3.16 -4.29 -15.73
C LEU A 217 -2.97 -2.92 -15.10
N GLY A 218 -1.73 -2.41 -15.03
CA GLY A 218 -1.44 -1.09 -14.47
C GLY A 218 -2.17 0.04 -15.19
N ALA A 219 -2.29 -0.05 -16.52
CA ALA A 219 -3.02 0.95 -17.30
C ALA A 219 -4.54 0.86 -17.12
N LEU A 220 -5.09 -0.35 -17.00
CA LEU A 220 -6.49 -0.55 -16.66
C LEU A 220 -6.80 0.01 -15.26
N ASP A 221 -5.93 -0.27 -14.29
CA ASP A 221 -6.07 0.21 -12.91
C ASP A 221 -6.03 1.75 -12.87
N GLU A 222 -5.14 2.38 -13.64
CA GLU A 222 -5.11 3.85 -13.78
C GLU A 222 -6.43 4.41 -14.32
N ALA A 223 -7.03 3.77 -15.33
CA ALA A 223 -8.31 4.19 -15.87
C ALA A 223 -9.44 4.10 -14.82
N TYR A 224 -9.50 2.99 -14.08
CA TYR A 224 -10.47 2.82 -12.98
C TYR A 224 -10.27 3.87 -11.88
N HIS A 225 -9.05 4.06 -11.41
CA HIS A 225 -8.80 5.00 -10.32
C HIS A 225 -9.01 6.46 -10.73
N ARG A 226 -8.72 6.84 -11.98
CA ARG A 226 -9.09 8.19 -12.48
C ARG A 226 -10.60 8.37 -12.59
N LEU A 227 -11.35 7.35 -13.00
CA LEU A 227 -12.81 7.39 -12.97
C LEU A 227 -13.32 7.57 -11.55
N ARG A 228 -12.78 6.80 -10.59
CA ARG A 228 -13.11 6.93 -9.17
C ARG A 228 -12.77 8.31 -8.63
N TYR A 229 -11.61 8.85 -8.96
CA TYR A 229 -11.19 10.19 -8.55
C TYR A 229 -12.15 11.26 -9.08
N ALA A 230 -12.62 11.12 -10.32
CA ALA A 230 -13.60 12.03 -10.91
C ALA A 230 -15.00 11.91 -10.29
N ARG A 231 -15.41 10.70 -9.87
CA ARG A 231 -16.79 10.36 -9.46
C ARG A 231 -16.84 9.43 -8.25
N ARG A 232 -16.23 9.85 -7.14
CA ARG A 232 -16.13 9.05 -5.90
C ARG A 232 -17.50 8.66 -5.33
N ASP A 233 -18.52 9.48 -5.58
CA ASP A 233 -19.93 9.28 -5.21
C ASP A 233 -20.61 8.12 -5.96
N ALA A 234 -20.16 7.84 -7.19
CA ALA A 234 -20.84 6.93 -8.11
C ALA A 234 -20.03 5.68 -8.46
N VAL A 235 -18.75 5.66 -8.09
CA VAL A 235 -17.82 4.57 -8.38
C VAL A 235 -17.54 3.83 -7.06
N PRO A 236 -17.69 2.50 -6.99
CA PRO A 236 -17.39 1.74 -5.77
C PRO A 236 -15.92 1.87 -5.35
N PRO A 237 -15.59 1.70 -4.06
CA PRO A 237 -14.21 1.73 -3.58
C PRO A 237 -13.36 0.57 -4.11
N PRO A 238 -12.02 0.72 -4.17
CA PRO A 238 -11.16 -0.26 -4.79
C PRO A 238 -11.28 -1.64 -4.15
N HIS A 239 -11.32 -1.74 -2.82
CA HIS A 239 -11.43 -3.04 -2.16
C HIS A 239 -12.68 -3.82 -2.61
N GLU A 240 -13.83 -3.17 -2.85
CA GLU A 240 -15.04 -3.84 -3.37
C GLU A 240 -14.90 -4.27 -4.84
N VAL A 241 -14.25 -3.46 -5.68
CA VAL A 241 -14.06 -3.79 -7.10
C VAL A 241 -13.03 -4.90 -7.27
N PHE A 242 -11.91 -4.81 -6.55
CA PHE A 242 -10.85 -5.80 -6.59
C PHE A 242 -11.25 -7.11 -5.91
N GLU A 243 -12.18 -7.12 -4.95
CA GLU A 243 -12.76 -8.36 -4.41
C GLU A 243 -13.41 -9.20 -5.51
N LYS A 244 -14.09 -8.57 -6.49
CA LYS A 244 -14.70 -9.29 -7.62
C LYS A 244 -13.67 -9.90 -8.58
N LEU A 245 -12.44 -9.39 -8.56
CA LEU A 245 -11.37 -9.78 -9.47
C LEU A 245 -10.39 -10.76 -8.83
N LEU A 246 -10.10 -10.57 -7.54
CA LEU A 246 -9.00 -11.17 -6.78
C LEU A 246 -9.45 -11.86 -5.49
N GLY A 247 -10.75 -11.81 -5.18
CA GLY A 247 -11.34 -12.48 -4.02
C GLY A 247 -11.55 -13.98 -4.28
N ARG A 248 -12.27 -14.63 -3.35
CA ARG A 248 -12.49 -16.08 -3.38
C ARG A 248 -13.22 -16.57 -4.65
N GLY A 249 -12.80 -17.72 -5.17
CA GLY A 249 -13.20 -18.28 -6.46
C GLY A 249 -12.51 -17.67 -7.69
N SER A 250 -11.52 -16.79 -7.52
CA SER A 250 -10.81 -16.14 -8.63
C SER A 250 -9.62 -16.97 -9.14
N VAL A 251 -9.06 -16.55 -10.27
CA VAL A 251 -7.88 -17.19 -10.88
C VAL A 251 -6.60 -17.05 -10.05
N VAL A 252 -6.59 -16.17 -9.04
CA VAL A 252 -5.40 -15.93 -8.20
C VAL A 252 -5.38 -16.79 -6.94
N ASP A 253 -6.51 -17.38 -6.57
CA ASP A 253 -6.67 -17.93 -5.21
C ASP A 253 -5.77 -19.11 -4.91
N GLU A 254 -5.73 -20.09 -5.81
CA GLU A 254 -4.93 -21.30 -5.61
C GLU A 254 -3.44 -20.97 -5.41
N ALA A 255 -2.89 -20.10 -6.25
CA ALA A 255 -1.49 -19.67 -6.15
C ALA A 255 -1.22 -18.87 -4.88
N ALA A 256 -2.15 -18.01 -4.48
CA ALA A 256 -2.02 -17.19 -3.28
C ALA A 256 -2.14 -18.01 -2.00
N ASP A 257 -3.08 -18.95 -1.93
CA ASP A 257 -3.29 -19.82 -0.78
C ASP A 257 -2.11 -20.79 -0.62
N ALA A 258 -1.65 -21.40 -1.72
CA ALA A 258 -0.45 -22.24 -1.71
C ALA A 258 0.78 -21.49 -1.20
N LEU A 259 1.01 -20.23 -1.62
CA LEU A 259 2.12 -19.44 -1.09
C LEU A 259 1.90 -19.10 0.40
N MET A 260 0.70 -18.67 0.79
CA MET A 260 0.37 -18.28 2.16
C MET A 260 0.61 -19.43 3.16
N GLU A 261 0.33 -20.67 2.76
CA GLU A 261 0.56 -21.87 3.59
C GLU A 261 2.04 -22.11 3.89
N THR A 262 2.93 -21.80 2.94
CA THR A 262 4.39 -21.92 3.14
C THR A 262 4.98 -20.84 4.04
N LEU A 263 4.24 -19.75 4.29
CA LEU A 263 4.74 -18.64 5.09
C LEU A 263 4.63 -18.94 6.59
N PRO A 264 5.62 -18.50 7.39
CA PRO A 264 5.53 -18.53 8.84
C PRO A 264 4.35 -17.68 9.34
N PRO A 265 3.73 -18.02 10.49
CA PRO A 265 2.47 -17.42 10.94
C PRO A 265 2.46 -15.89 11.00
N ASP A 266 3.57 -15.28 11.39
CA ASP A 266 3.71 -13.84 11.53
C ASP A 266 3.90 -13.07 10.21
N LEU A 267 4.07 -13.78 9.09
CA LEU A 267 4.01 -13.20 7.74
C LEU A 267 2.68 -13.44 7.04
N ARG A 268 1.77 -14.21 7.65
CA ARG A 268 0.45 -14.48 7.06
C ARG A 268 -0.42 -13.24 7.18
N ILE A 269 -1.10 -12.89 6.10
CA ILE A 269 -1.97 -11.72 6.06
C ILE A 269 -3.35 -12.14 6.57
N GLY A 270 -3.76 -11.56 7.70
CA GLY A 270 -5.06 -11.80 8.31
C GLY A 270 -6.25 -11.30 7.48
N GLU A 271 -7.45 -11.62 7.93
CA GLU A 271 -8.66 -10.90 7.49
C GLU A 271 -8.73 -9.56 8.23
N SER A 272 -9.40 -8.57 7.63
CA SER A 272 -9.63 -7.28 8.26
C SER A 272 -10.87 -6.65 7.62
N ASP A 273 -11.65 -5.91 8.42
CA ASP A 273 -12.75 -5.09 7.90
C ASP A 273 -12.25 -3.73 7.37
N ASP A 274 -10.99 -3.38 7.62
CA ASP A 274 -10.39 -2.14 7.13
C ASP A 274 -10.27 -2.15 5.59
N PRO A 275 -10.85 -1.16 4.89
CA PRO A 275 -10.79 -1.03 3.43
C PRO A 275 -9.39 -1.12 2.82
N LEU A 276 -8.40 -0.48 3.43
CA LEU A 276 -7.04 -0.44 2.93
C LEU A 276 -6.33 -1.77 3.17
N HIS A 277 -6.52 -2.39 4.33
CA HIS A 277 -5.99 -3.73 4.61
C HIS A 277 -6.59 -4.78 3.67
N ARG A 278 -7.91 -4.76 3.43
CA ARG A 278 -8.54 -5.65 2.44
C ARG A 278 -7.93 -5.49 1.05
N LEU A 279 -7.78 -4.25 0.60
CA LEU A 279 -7.14 -3.98 -0.69
C LEU A 279 -5.69 -4.46 -0.73
N TYR A 280 -4.92 -4.21 0.34
CA TYR A 280 -3.55 -4.69 0.49
C TYR A 280 -3.47 -6.21 0.32
N ARG A 281 -4.35 -6.95 1.00
CA ARG A 281 -4.41 -8.42 0.90
C ARG A 281 -4.75 -8.87 -0.51
N LEU A 282 -5.78 -8.30 -1.14
CA LEU A 282 -6.17 -8.63 -2.52
C LEU A 282 -5.02 -8.39 -3.48
N ARG A 283 -4.32 -7.26 -3.35
CA ARG A 283 -3.12 -6.96 -4.14
C ARG A 283 -2.01 -7.97 -3.86
N TRP A 284 -1.74 -8.32 -2.61
CA TRP A 284 -0.74 -9.34 -2.29
C TRP A 284 -1.05 -10.68 -2.98
N ARG A 285 -2.33 -11.12 -2.99
CA ARG A 285 -2.76 -12.34 -3.70
C ARG A 285 -2.47 -12.26 -5.20
N GLU A 286 -2.71 -11.11 -5.83
CA GLU A 286 -2.33 -10.87 -7.23
C GLU A 286 -0.81 -10.99 -7.43
N GLY A 287 0.00 -10.46 -6.52
CA GLY A 287 1.46 -10.62 -6.57
C GLY A 287 1.89 -12.09 -6.47
N ALA A 288 1.26 -12.86 -5.59
CA ALA A 288 1.51 -14.30 -5.45
C ALA A 288 1.19 -15.07 -6.73
N TRP A 289 0.08 -14.71 -7.38
CA TRP A 289 -0.29 -15.29 -8.68
C TRP A 289 0.61 -14.84 -9.84
N LEU A 290 1.11 -13.60 -9.82
CA LEU A 290 1.99 -13.08 -10.87
C LEU A 290 3.43 -13.61 -10.77
N PHE A 291 3.94 -13.73 -9.55
CA PHE A 291 5.38 -13.88 -9.30
C PHE A 291 5.75 -15.03 -8.35
N GLY A 292 4.76 -15.64 -7.70
CA GLY A 292 4.99 -16.74 -6.77
C GLY A 292 5.49 -18.02 -7.45
N PRO A 293 5.84 -19.05 -6.66
CA PRO A 293 6.35 -20.31 -7.17
C PRO A 293 5.39 -21.01 -8.15
N ALA A 294 4.08 -20.89 -7.91
CA ALA A 294 3.01 -21.46 -8.74
C ALA A 294 2.50 -20.48 -9.81
N ALA A 295 3.19 -19.37 -10.06
CA ALA A 295 2.74 -18.37 -11.03
C ALA A 295 2.69 -18.96 -12.46
N PRO A 296 1.57 -18.79 -13.20
CA PRO A 296 1.47 -19.24 -14.58
C PRO A 296 2.16 -18.28 -15.57
N TRP A 297 2.82 -17.23 -15.08
CA TRP A 297 3.46 -16.19 -15.86
C TRP A 297 4.99 -16.34 -15.84
N ARG A 298 5.59 -16.20 -17.01
CA ARG A 298 7.04 -16.15 -17.21
C ARG A 298 7.54 -14.76 -16.84
N LEU A 299 8.55 -14.73 -16.00
CA LEU A 299 9.30 -13.52 -15.65
C LEU A 299 10.77 -13.83 -15.91
N ASP A 300 11.23 -13.45 -17.10
CA ASP A 300 12.60 -13.72 -17.58
C ASP A 300 13.61 -12.63 -17.17
N GLU A 301 13.17 -11.69 -16.32
CA GLU A 301 14.01 -10.64 -15.75
C GLU A 301 14.96 -11.17 -14.67
N ARG A 302 16.10 -10.49 -14.51
CA ARG A 302 17.06 -10.74 -13.45
C ARG A 302 17.39 -9.44 -12.74
N LEU A 303 17.79 -9.55 -11.47
CA LEU A 303 18.37 -8.44 -10.74
C LEU A 303 19.79 -8.18 -11.26
N GLU A 304 19.99 -7.06 -11.95
CA GLU A 304 21.27 -6.69 -12.51
C GLU A 304 22.17 -5.94 -11.49
N PRO A 305 23.48 -6.21 -11.47
CA PRO A 305 24.43 -5.46 -10.66
C PRO A 305 24.51 -3.98 -11.03
N GLY A 306 24.25 -3.11 -10.07
CA GLY A 306 24.56 -1.68 -10.18
C GLY A 306 23.44 -0.78 -10.66
N GLU A 307 22.22 -1.29 -10.88
CA GLU A 307 21.06 -0.40 -10.97
C GLU A 307 20.76 0.18 -9.58
N PRO A 308 20.97 1.49 -9.35
CA PRO A 308 20.38 2.12 -8.18
C PRO A 308 18.87 1.92 -8.31
N THR A 309 18.25 1.47 -7.21
CA THR A 309 16.81 1.43 -7.05
C THR A 309 16.20 2.67 -7.73
N THR A 310 15.20 2.47 -8.60
CA THR A 310 14.61 3.55 -9.40
C THR A 310 13.90 4.60 -8.53
N THR A 311 13.74 4.33 -7.24
CA THR A 311 13.37 5.31 -6.24
C THR A 311 14.60 6.10 -5.75
N PRO A 312 14.48 7.42 -5.53
CA PRO A 312 15.62 8.30 -5.16
C PRO A 312 16.34 7.93 -3.84
N LYS A 313 15.92 6.88 -3.14
CA LYS A 313 16.24 6.67 -1.72
C LYS A 313 16.86 5.29 -1.53
N ARG A 314 18.00 5.26 -0.84
CA ARG A 314 18.99 4.15 -0.84
C ARG A 314 18.53 2.84 -0.17
N ASN A 315 17.30 2.80 0.35
CA ASN A 315 16.86 1.82 1.35
C ASN A 315 15.61 1.02 0.98
N ASP A 316 15.02 1.20 -0.21
CA ASP A 316 13.86 0.40 -0.62
C ASP A 316 14.25 -1.05 -0.94
N PRO A 317 13.37 -2.03 -0.67
CA PRO A 317 13.57 -3.42 -1.07
C PRO A 317 13.79 -3.54 -2.58
N VAL A 318 14.97 -4.00 -2.98
CA VAL A 318 15.37 -4.28 -4.36
C VAL A 318 14.47 -5.37 -4.94
N ALA A 319 13.95 -5.14 -6.14
CA ALA A 319 13.18 -6.12 -6.89
C ALA A 319 13.43 -5.98 -8.41
N MET A 320 12.96 -6.97 -9.18
CA MET A 320 13.01 -6.90 -10.64
C MET A 320 12.15 -5.73 -11.16
N PRO A 321 12.50 -5.08 -12.30
CA PRO A 321 11.75 -3.95 -12.85
C PRO A 321 10.24 -4.17 -12.97
N THR A 322 9.81 -5.34 -13.44
CA THR A 322 8.39 -5.69 -13.55
C THR A 322 7.70 -5.78 -12.19
N VAL A 323 8.39 -6.32 -11.17
CA VAL A 323 7.87 -6.37 -9.80
C VAL A 323 7.76 -4.95 -9.23
N HIS A 324 8.75 -4.08 -9.43
CA HIS A 324 8.68 -2.67 -9.02
C HIS A 324 7.47 -1.98 -9.65
N LYS A 325 7.29 -2.12 -10.96
CA LYS A 325 6.16 -1.53 -11.68
C LYS A 325 4.82 -2.02 -11.14
N TRP A 326 4.70 -3.31 -10.81
CA TRP A 326 3.51 -3.85 -10.18
C TRP A 326 3.29 -3.30 -8.76
N ARG A 327 4.34 -3.25 -7.92
CA ARG A 327 4.26 -2.67 -6.57
C ARG A 327 3.79 -1.21 -6.61
N ASP A 328 4.34 -0.41 -7.52
CA ASP A 328 3.95 0.99 -7.73
C ASP A 328 2.47 1.11 -8.11
N ALA A 329 2.00 0.25 -9.03
CA ALA A 329 0.60 0.24 -9.45
C ALA A 329 -0.36 -0.20 -8.32
N ALA A 330 0.06 -1.17 -7.50
CA ALA A 330 -0.72 -1.65 -6.35
C ALA A 330 -0.83 -0.58 -5.26
N ARG A 331 0.27 0.13 -4.99
CA ARG A 331 0.42 1.07 -3.87
C ARG A 331 -0.07 2.48 -4.18
N THR A 332 0.32 3.06 -5.33
CA THR A 332 0.18 4.50 -5.61
C THR A 332 -1.25 5.03 -5.38
N TRP A 333 -2.24 4.37 -5.98
CA TRP A 333 -3.63 4.81 -5.88
C TRP A 333 -4.25 4.50 -4.52
N ALA A 334 -3.89 3.36 -3.93
CA ALA A 334 -4.32 3.01 -2.57
C ALA A 334 -3.83 4.05 -1.56
N CYS A 335 -2.56 4.43 -1.61
CA CYS A 335 -1.98 5.44 -0.73
C CYS A 335 -2.57 6.83 -0.95
N ARG A 336 -2.82 7.19 -2.21
CA ARG A 336 -3.43 8.48 -2.56
C ARG A 336 -4.84 8.62 -1.97
N GLU A 337 -5.63 7.56 -2.00
CA GLU A 337 -7.02 7.57 -1.53
C GLU A 337 -7.16 7.38 -0.01
N TYR A 338 -6.30 6.54 0.57
CA TYR A 338 -6.37 6.14 1.97
C TYR A 338 -5.15 6.71 2.74
N ALA A 339 -4.11 5.91 2.95
CA ALA A 339 -2.89 6.28 3.67
C ALA A 339 -1.66 5.54 3.12
N TYR A 340 -0.47 6.07 3.39
CA TYR A 340 0.78 5.48 2.90
C TYR A 340 1.21 4.23 3.66
N ALA A 341 0.77 4.09 4.91
CA ALA A 341 0.92 2.88 5.71
C ALA A 341 -0.44 2.24 5.98
N VAL A 342 -0.49 0.92 5.91
CA VAL A 342 -1.72 0.13 6.03
C VAL A 342 -1.99 -0.12 7.52
N PRO A 343 -3.15 0.29 8.06
CA PRO A 343 -3.48 -0.02 9.44
C PRO A 343 -3.86 -1.50 9.61
N CYS A 344 -3.59 -2.04 10.80
CA CYS A 344 -4.07 -3.35 11.23
C CYS A 344 -4.62 -3.27 12.65
N ASP A 345 -5.37 -4.29 13.07
CA ASP A 345 -6.03 -4.30 14.37
C ASP A 345 -5.01 -4.18 15.50
N GLU A 346 -3.87 -4.88 15.41
CA GLU A 346 -2.82 -4.83 16.43
C GLU A 346 -2.25 -3.41 16.61
N ALA A 347 -2.04 -2.68 15.51
CA ALA A 347 -1.53 -1.31 15.57
C ALA A 347 -2.57 -0.33 16.11
N LEU A 348 -3.84 -0.51 15.73
CA LEU A 348 -4.94 0.34 16.18
C LEU A 348 -5.27 0.06 17.66
N ASP A 349 -5.16 -1.18 18.10
CA ASP A 349 -5.30 -1.59 19.49
C ASP A 349 -4.15 -1.06 20.34
N ALA A 350 -2.90 -1.10 19.84
CA ALA A 350 -1.76 -0.49 20.51
C ALA A 350 -1.94 1.02 20.72
N LEU A 351 -2.51 1.73 19.73
CA LEU A 351 -2.83 3.15 19.85
C LEU A 351 -4.02 3.40 20.81
N THR A 352 -5.02 2.52 20.78
CA THR A 352 -6.19 2.60 21.70
C THR A 352 -5.76 2.36 23.14
N ALA A 353 -4.83 1.42 23.38
CA ALA A 353 -4.30 1.08 24.68
C ALA A 353 -3.53 2.23 25.36
N LEU A 354 -3.13 3.28 24.63
CA LEU A 354 -2.57 4.50 25.20
C LEU A 354 -3.54 5.20 26.17
N SER A 355 -4.84 4.90 26.07
CA SER A 355 -5.90 5.34 27.00
C SER A 355 -5.95 6.86 27.18
N ARG A 356 -5.71 7.59 26.10
CA ARG A 356 -5.69 9.06 26.05
C ARG A 356 -6.10 9.56 24.66
N PRO A 357 -6.46 10.84 24.51
CA PRO A 357 -6.67 11.43 23.20
C PRO A 357 -5.41 11.34 22.32
N VAL A 358 -5.61 11.38 21.01
CA VAL A 358 -4.53 11.37 20.01
C VAL A 358 -4.61 12.65 19.18
N VAL A 359 -3.47 13.26 18.90
CA VAL A 359 -3.36 14.32 17.90
C VAL A 359 -2.49 13.83 16.77
N GLU A 360 -3.06 13.75 15.57
CA GLU A 360 -2.36 13.30 14.36
C GLU A 360 -1.72 14.48 13.64
N ALA A 361 -0.40 14.43 13.44
CA ALA A 361 0.37 15.38 12.65
C ALA A 361 0.62 14.82 11.24
N GLY A 362 0.33 15.63 10.21
CA GLY A 362 0.50 15.19 8.81
C GLY A 362 -0.53 14.14 8.42
N ALA A 363 -1.78 14.33 8.84
CA ALA A 363 -2.83 13.34 8.71
C ALA A 363 -3.22 13.01 7.26
N GLY A 364 -2.80 13.81 6.27
CA GLY A 364 -3.15 13.62 4.88
C GLY A 364 -4.66 13.66 4.68
N THR A 365 -5.26 12.52 4.32
CA THR A 365 -6.72 12.38 4.18
C THR A 365 -7.45 12.20 5.52
N GLY A 366 -6.74 12.01 6.63
CA GLY A 366 -7.31 11.68 7.94
C GLY A 366 -7.78 10.23 8.07
N TYR A 367 -7.25 9.31 7.26
CA TYR A 367 -7.66 7.90 7.25
C TYR A 367 -7.39 7.20 8.57
N TRP A 368 -6.18 7.34 9.14
CA TRP A 368 -5.85 6.77 10.45
C TRP A 368 -6.67 7.41 11.58
N ALA A 369 -6.86 8.73 11.58
CA ALA A 369 -7.79 9.39 12.50
C ALA A 369 -9.20 8.78 12.44
N ASN A 370 -9.74 8.52 11.24
CA ASN A 370 -11.05 7.88 11.10
C ASN A 370 -11.06 6.44 11.66
N ALA A 371 -10.03 5.65 11.38
CA ALA A 371 -9.90 4.28 11.89
C ALA A 371 -9.82 4.22 13.42
N LEU A 372 -9.13 5.18 14.05
CA LEU A 372 -9.04 5.31 15.51
C LEU A 372 -10.35 5.84 16.14
N ARG A 373 -11.00 6.83 15.52
CA ARG A 373 -12.30 7.33 15.99
C ARG A 373 -13.38 6.26 15.97
N THR A 374 -13.35 5.37 14.97
CA THR A 374 -14.26 4.22 14.89
C THR A 374 -14.06 3.26 16.07
N ARG A 375 -12.88 3.25 16.70
CA ARG A 375 -12.59 2.51 17.95
C ARG A 375 -12.83 3.33 19.22
N GLY A 376 -13.45 4.50 19.11
CA GLY A 376 -13.76 5.36 20.26
C GLY A 376 -12.60 6.22 20.76
N VAL A 377 -11.48 6.29 20.04
CA VAL A 377 -10.36 7.18 20.39
C VAL A 377 -10.73 8.61 19.98
N ALA A 378 -10.59 9.56 20.92
CA ALA A 378 -10.71 10.98 20.60
C ALA A 378 -9.48 11.41 19.79
N VAL A 379 -9.66 11.72 18.50
CA VAL A 379 -8.56 12.13 17.61
C VAL A 379 -8.77 13.54 17.10
N THR A 380 -7.74 14.38 17.14
CA THR A 380 -7.68 15.66 16.40
C THR A 380 -6.63 15.53 15.30
N ALA A 381 -7.01 15.77 14.04
CA ALA A 381 -6.12 15.59 12.89
C ALA A 381 -5.69 16.94 12.29
N TYR A 382 -4.39 17.08 12.04
CA TYR A 382 -3.78 18.24 11.39
C TYR A 382 -3.04 17.83 10.12
N ASP A 383 -3.21 18.60 9.05
CA ASP A 383 -2.37 18.54 7.87
C ASP A 383 -2.07 19.95 7.36
N VAL A 384 -0.86 20.20 6.84
CA VAL A 384 -0.48 21.52 6.32
C VAL A 384 -1.24 21.86 5.03
N ARG A 385 -1.65 20.84 4.27
CA ARG A 385 -2.40 20.94 3.03
C ARG A 385 -3.52 19.88 3.00
N PRO A 386 -4.57 20.02 3.82
CA PRO A 386 -5.68 19.07 3.84
C PRO A 386 -6.27 18.89 2.44
N PRO A 387 -6.36 17.65 1.92
CA PRO A 387 -6.71 17.37 0.52
C PRO A 387 -8.14 17.78 0.15
N SER A 388 -9.01 17.98 1.14
CA SER A 388 -10.38 18.48 0.98
C SER A 388 -10.45 19.98 0.74
N VAL A 389 -9.41 20.72 1.11
CA VAL A 389 -9.33 22.19 1.01
C VAL A 389 -8.43 22.60 -0.15
N ILE A 390 -7.26 21.97 -0.25
CA ILE A 390 -6.23 22.29 -1.25
C ILE A 390 -5.61 21.00 -1.79
N ALA A 391 -5.14 21.01 -3.04
CA ALA A 391 -4.46 19.85 -3.61
C ALA A 391 -3.19 19.51 -2.79
N ASN A 392 -3.21 18.37 -2.10
CA ASN A 392 -2.09 17.82 -1.37
C ASN A 392 -1.08 17.16 -2.34
N ALA A 393 0.22 17.22 -2.05
CA ALA A 393 1.25 16.66 -2.93
C ALA A 393 1.19 15.12 -3.04
N TYR A 394 0.78 14.47 -1.94
CA TYR A 394 0.71 13.02 -1.82
C TYR A 394 -0.70 12.50 -2.15
N HIS A 395 -1.74 13.20 -1.69
CA HIS A 395 -3.14 12.76 -1.85
C HIS A 395 -3.89 13.41 -3.03
N GLY A 396 -3.37 14.50 -3.60
CA GLY A 396 -4.10 15.31 -4.57
C GLY A 396 -5.29 16.04 -3.93
N ARG A 397 -6.38 16.22 -4.69
CA ARG A 397 -7.66 16.69 -4.15
C ARG A 397 -8.53 15.48 -3.82
N GLN A 398 -8.83 15.30 -2.54
CA GLN A 398 -9.60 14.17 -2.04
C GLN A 398 -10.50 14.63 -0.90
N ALA A 399 -11.69 14.04 -0.77
CA ALA A 399 -12.47 14.22 0.43
C ALA A 399 -11.73 13.62 1.63
N ALA A 400 -11.72 14.35 2.74
CA ALA A 400 -11.17 13.87 3.99
C ALA A 400 -12.05 12.75 4.56
N HIS A 401 -11.44 11.79 5.26
CA HIS A 401 -12.15 10.72 5.98
C HIS A 401 -12.68 11.20 7.34
N VAL A 402 -12.20 12.36 7.82
CA VAL A 402 -12.76 13.06 8.97
C VAL A 402 -13.22 14.48 8.57
N PRO A 403 -14.43 14.91 8.97
CA PRO A 403 -15.01 16.17 8.52
C PRO A 403 -14.32 17.42 9.09
N ASP A 404 -13.65 17.27 10.23
CA ASP A 404 -13.00 18.32 11.02
C ASP A 404 -11.47 18.27 10.92
N LEU A 405 -10.93 17.72 9.82
CA LEU A 405 -9.49 17.78 9.51
C LEU A 405 -9.02 19.24 9.46
N GLN A 406 -8.08 19.60 10.33
CA GLN A 406 -7.64 20.98 10.49
C GLN A 406 -6.40 21.30 9.65
N THR A 407 -6.34 22.53 9.13
CA THR A 407 -5.09 23.04 8.54
C THR A 407 -4.10 23.38 9.66
N GLY A 408 -2.93 22.73 9.66
CA GLY A 408 -1.86 22.98 10.62
C GLY A 408 -0.61 22.16 10.32
N ASP A 409 0.56 22.72 10.61
CA ASP A 409 1.81 22.00 10.51
C ASP A 409 2.04 21.08 11.73
N ALA A 410 3.16 20.35 11.71
CA ALA A 410 3.51 19.42 12.77
C ALA A 410 3.76 20.09 14.14
N LEU A 411 4.22 21.35 14.14
CA LEU A 411 4.47 22.09 15.38
C LEU A 411 3.15 22.45 16.06
N ARG A 412 2.17 22.92 15.27
CA ARG A 412 0.82 23.17 15.79
C ARG A 412 0.16 21.90 16.34
N ALA A 413 0.33 20.77 15.65
CA ALA A 413 -0.15 19.48 16.13
C ALA A 413 0.53 19.09 17.46
N ALA A 414 1.85 19.26 17.56
CA ALA A 414 2.60 19.03 18.80
C ALA A 414 2.14 19.93 19.96
N GLU A 415 1.87 21.22 19.71
CA GLU A 415 1.34 22.14 20.71
C GLU A 415 -0.03 21.73 21.21
N ALA A 416 -0.94 21.39 20.29
CA ALA A 416 -2.27 20.90 20.63
C ALA A 416 -2.20 19.59 21.42
N ALA A 417 -1.29 18.68 21.05
CA ALA A 417 -1.09 17.42 21.74
C ALA A 417 -0.65 17.64 23.19
N ALA A 418 0.38 18.47 23.40
CA ALA A 418 0.90 18.77 24.72
C ALA A 418 -0.15 19.48 25.60
N ALA A 419 -0.85 20.48 25.06
CA ALA A 419 -1.88 21.21 25.78
C ALA A 419 -3.07 20.33 26.21
N ALA A 420 -3.38 19.29 25.44
CA ALA A 420 -4.47 18.36 25.71
C ALA A 420 -4.06 17.13 26.54
N GLY A 421 -2.77 16.97 26.89
CA GLY A 421 -2.26 15.73 27.48
C GLY A 421 -2.45 14.50 26.57
N ALA A 422 -2.48 14.73 25.26
CA ALA A 422 -2.71 13.71 24.24
C ALA A 422 -1.40 13.04 23.80
N ALA A 423 -1.50 11.86 23.19
CA ALA A 423 -0.40 11.30 22.41
C ALA A 423 -0.24 12.07 21.10
N LEU A 424 1.00 12.37 20.71
CA LEU A 424 1.31 12.87 19.37
C LEU A 424 1.49 11.66 18.44
N PHE A 425 0.72 11.60 17.36
CA PHE A 425 0.76 10.53 16.37
C PHE A 425 1.19 11.07 15.01
N ALA A 426 2.07 10.37 14.30
CA ALA A 426 2.43 10.68 12.93
C ALA A 426 2.56 9.40 12.10
N CYS A 427 1.93 9.39 10.93
CA CYS A 427 1.96 8.25 10.01
C CYS A 427 2.66 8.61 8.70
N TYR A 428 3.73 7.88 8.39
CA TYR A 428 4.51 7.98 7.16
C TYR A 428 4.98 9.41 6.88
N ALA A 429 5.55 10.05 7.92
CA ALA A 429 6.05 11.42 7.83
C ALA A 429 7.09 11.55 6.70
N PRO A 430 7.17 12.69 6.00
CA PRO A 430 8.14 12.87 4.93
C PRO A 430 9.59 12.88 5.47
N PRO A 431 10.59 12.56 4.61
CA PRO A 431 12.01 12.57 4.98
C PRO A 431 12.53 13.97 5.32
N GLU A 432 13.56 14.02 6.17
CA GLU A 432 14.17 15.27 6.66
C GLU A 432 15.05 16.02 5.64
N ASP A 433 15.31 15.44 4.46
CA ASP A 433 16.18 16.00 3.41
C ASP A 433 15.56 17.18 2.64
N ASP A 434 14.25 17.40 2.79
CA ASP A 434 13.64 18.66 2.40
C ASP A 434 14.05 19.68 3.45
N GLU A 435 14.99 20.59 3.14
CA GLU A 435 15.63 21.48 4.12
C GLU A 435 14.66 22.39 4.91
N ASP A 436 13.39 22.44 4.49
CA ASP A 436 12.29 23.09 5.18
C ASP A 436 11.54 22.18 6.18
N GLU A 437 11.79 20.86 6.24
CA GLU A 437 10.93 19.83 6.86
C GLU A 437 11.70 18.71 7.60
N ALA A 438 12.49 19.04 8.64
CA ALA A 438 12.78 18.09 9.72
C ALA A 438 11.51 17.84 10.57
N PHE A 439 10.47 17.29 9.92
CA PHE A 439 9.10 17.19 10.40
C PHE A 439 9.04 16.48 11.75
N LEU A 440 9.62 15.28 11.81
CA LEU A 440 9.54 14.41 12.98
C LEU A 440 10.45 14.91 14.11
N GLY A 441 11.73 15.18 13.84
CA GLY A 441 12.68 15.62 14.86
C GLY A 441 12.27 16.93 15.55
N ARG A 442 11.76 17.92 14.78
CA ARG A 442 11.30 19.20 15.33
C ARG A 442 9.99 19.05 16.10
N ALA A 443 8.99 18.36 15.55
CA ALA A 443 7.72 18.17 16.22
C ALA A 443 7.88 17.40 17.53
N ALA A 444 8.67 16.32 17.53
CA ALA A 444 8.95 15.54 18.73
C ALA A 444 9.70 16.36 19.80
N SER A 445 10.70 17.15 19.41
CA SER A 445 11.43 18.01 20.35
C SER A 445 10.52 19.08 20.97
N HIS A 446 9.72 19.75 20.13
CA HIS A 446 8.78 20.80 20.55
C HIS A 446 7.67 20.26 21.47
N PHE A 447 7.17 19.05 21.17
CA PHE A 447 6.21 18.33 21.99
C PHE A 447 6.78 18.03 23.38
N ALA A 448 7.99 17.47 23.45
CA ALA A 448 8.66 17.17 24.71
C ALA A 448 8.94 18.43 25.55
N GLU A 449 9.36 19.53 24.92
CA GLU A 449 9.61 20.82 25.60
C GLU A 449 8.36 21.44 26.25
N ARG A 450 7.17 21.01 25.80
CA ARG A 450 5.88 21.43 26.36
C ARG A 450 5.27 20.40 27.32
N GLY A 451 6.04 19.41 27.74
CA GLY A 451 5.59 18.37 28.67
C GLY A 451 4.88 17.18 28.01
N GLY A 452 4.92 17.08 26.68
CA GLY A 452 4.45 15.89 25.97
C GLY A 452 5.30 14.66 26.26
N ASP A 453 4.66 13.53 26.53
CA ASP A 453 5.31 12.32 27.06
C ASP A 453 5.03 11.04 26.26
N CYS A 454 4.21 11.10 25.22
CA CYS A 454 3.81 9.92 24.45
C CYS A 454 3.78 10.23 22.95
N LEU A 455 4.70 9.61 22.21
CA LEU A 455 4.83 9.76 20.77
C LEU A 455 4.60 8.41 20.08
N ALA A 456 3.73 8.39 19.10
CA ALA A 456 3.45 7.21 18.29
C ALA A 456 3.76 7.49 16.81
N LEU A 457 4.57 6.63 16.19
CA LEU A 457 5.09 6.83 14.84
C LEU A 457 4.84 5.59 14.00
N VAL A 458 4.25 5.77 12.82
CA VAL A 458 4.22 4.74 11.78
C VAL A 458 5.19 5.13 10.69
N GLY A 459 6.19 4.30 10.41
CA GLY A 459 7.11 4.55 9.31
C GLY A 459 8.31 3.62 9.32
N GLU A 460 9.22 3.86 8.38
CA GLU A 460 10.34 2.95 8.10
C GLU A 460 11.55 3.35 8.95
N TRP A 461 11.92 2.47 9.89
CA TRP A 461 13.08 2.72 10.72
C TRP A 461 14.37 2.59 9.90
N ARG A 462 15.15 3.69 9.87
CA ARG A 462 16.31 3.86 8.96
C ARG A 462 15.93 3.80 7.47
N GLY A 463 14.64 3.85 7.14
CA GLY A 463 14.14 4.23 5.84
C GLY A 463 13.93 5.74 5.80
N ASP A 464 12.96 6.19 5.00
CA ASP A 464 12.82 7.61 4.70
C ASP A 464 11.72 8.31 5.49
N THR A 465 10.89 7.59 6.24
CA THR A 465 9.61 8.15 6.76
C THR A 465 9.46 8.15 8.28
N ALA A 466 10.32 7.44 8.99
CA ALA A 466 10.49 7.55 10.44
C ALA A 466 11.97 7.59 10.82
N ALA A 467 12.80 8.20 9.96
CA ALA A 467 14.21 8.38 10.25
C ALA A 467 14.33 9.25 11.51
N ALA A 468 14.87 8.68 12.59
CA ALA A 468 15.21 9.46 13.75
C ALA A 468 16.72 9.63 13.86
N ASP A 469 17.12 10.87 14.06
CA ASP A 469 18.51 11.24 14.22
C ASP A 469 19.04 10.84 15.61
N ALA A 470 20.34 11.07 15.82
CA ALA A 470 20.96 10.76 17.10
C ALA A 470 20.41 11.62 18.25
N ALA A 471 19.86 12.81 17.97
CA ALA A 471 19.27 13.66 19.00
C ALA A 471 17.94 13.09 19.49
N PHE A 472 17.08 12.66 18.58
CA PHE A 472 15.84 11.95 18.89
C PHE A 472 16.11 10.70 19.72
N LEU A 473 17.04 9.84 19.27
CA LEU A 473 17.35 8.57 19.94
C LEU A 473 17.96 8.73 21.35
N ARG A 474 18.45 9.93 21.71
CA ARG A 474 18.87 10.24 23.08
C ARG A 474 17.75 10.80 23.95
N ARG A 475 16.73 11.41 23.34
CA ARG A 475 15.60 12.03 24.06
C ARG A 475 14.43 11.07 24.24
N TRP A 476 14.32 10.04 23.42
CA TRP A 476 13.20 9.12 23.39
C TRP A 476 13.65 7.67 23.57
N GLU A 477 12.92 6.92 24.39
CA GLU A 477 13.05 5.48 24.53
C GLU A 477 11.88 4.76 23.86
N LEU A 478 12.17 3.69 23.14
CA LEU A 478 11.15 2.86 22.51
C LEU A 478 10.44 2.01 23.57
N VAL A 479 9.13 2.17 23.68
CA VAL A 479 8.28 1.40 24.60
C VAL A 479 7.69 0.17 23.91
N THR A 480 7.25 0.33 22.67
CA THR A 480 6.55 -0.74 21.94
C THR A 480 6.80 -0.58 20.45
N GLN A 481 6.93 -1.72 19.76
CA GLN A 481 6.96 -1.80 18.31
C GLN A 481 5.94 -2.85 17.87
N CYS A 482 5.07 -2.47 16.93
CA CYS A 482 4.08 -3.34 16.33
C CYS A 482 4.34 -3.40 14.81
N PRO A 483 4.60 -4.59 14.25
CA PRO A 483 4.59 -4.77 12.80
C PRO A 483 3.25 -4.32 12.22
N ILE A 484 3.27 -3.79 11.00
CA ILE A 484 2.07 -3.48 10.24
C ILE A 484 2.15 -4.11 8.85
N PRO A 485 1.02 -4.29 8.15
CA PRO A 485 1.04 -4.72 6.77
C PRO A 485 1.86 -3.74 5.92
N ASN A 486 2.79 -4.30 5.14
CA ASN A 486 3.75 -3.54 4.34
C ASN A 486 3.59 -3.85 2.87
N TRP A 487 3.56 -2.80 2.04
CA TRP A 487 3.73 -2.93 0.61
C TRP A 487 5.07 -3.62 0.31
N GLY A 488 5.19 -4.26 -0.86
CA GLY A 488 6.38 -5.06 -1.18
C GLY A 488 7.69 -4.26 -1.12
N ASP A 489 7.60 -2.94 -1.28
CA ASP A 489 8.66 -1.94 -1.28
C ASP A 489 8.79 -1.14 0.04
N THR A 490 8.08 -1.51 1.11
CA THR A 490 8.19 -0.80 2.42
C THR A 490 8.53 -1.74 3.57
N SER A 491 9.11 -1.19 4.64
CA SER A 491 9.38 -1.89 5.91
C SER A 491 9.02 -1.01 7.12
N ALA A 492 7.77 -0.55 7.14
CA ALA A 492 7.22 0.31 8.17
C ALA A 492 6.71 -0.50 9.37
N ALA A 493 6.76 0.11 10.54
CA ALA A 493 6.17 -0.40 11.76
C ALA A 493 5.52 0.75 12.54
N LEU A 494 4.54 0.44 13.40
CA LEU A 494 4.14 1.34 14.46
C LEU A 494 5.16 1.25 15.59
N THR A 495 5.59 2.39 16.12
CA THR A 495 6.47 2.49 17.28
C THR A 495 5.90 3.51 18.27
N VAL A 496 5.95 3.18 19.56
CA VAL A 496 5.51 4.05 20.65
C VAL A 496 6.70 4.40 21.52
N TRP A 497 6.83 5.67 21.86
CA TRP A 497 7.99 6.25 22.51
C TRP A 497 7.60 7.09 23.72
N ARG A 498 8.51 7.14 24.70
CA ARG A 498 8.44 8.01 25.87
C ARG A 498 9.74 8.79 26.04
N PRO A 499 9.73 9.92 26.77
CA PRO A 499 10.96 10.61 27.14
C PRO A 499 11.93 9.67 27.83
N SER A 500 13.15 9.60 27.33
CA SER A 500 14.23 8.80 27.92
C SER A 500 14.72 9.45 29.21
N ALA A 501 14.81 8.67 30.28
CA ALA A 501 15.53 9.07 31.50
C ALA A 501 17.07 8.93 31.35
N SER A 502 17.53 8.26 30.28
CA SER A 502 18.94 7.98 29.99
C SER A 502 19.47 8.90 28.90
N SER A 503 20.75 9.30 29.02
CA SER A 503 21.48 9.97 27.93
C SER A 503 22.05 9.00 26.90
N GLN A 504 21.94 7.69 27.12
CA GLN A 504 22.35 6.68 26.16
C GLN A 504 21.43 6.66 24.95
N MET A 505 22.03 6.54 23.76
CA MET A 505 21.28 6.45 22.52
C MET A 505 20.54 5.11 22.43
N CYS A 506 19.23 5.17 22.14
CA CYS A 506 18.43 3.98 21.88
C CYS A 506 18.97 3.25 20.63
N VAL A 507 19.26 1.95 20.76
CA VAL A 507 19.72 1.11 19.65
C VAL A 507 18.62 0.14 19.26
N LEU A 508 17.94 0.47 18.16
CA LEU A 508 16.78 -0.27 17.65
C LEU A 508 17.13 -1.53 16.86
N ASP A 509 18.20 -1.49 16.05
CA ASP A 509 18.56 -2.67 15.24
C ASP A 509 19.42 -3.64 16.06
N ALA A 510 19.02 -4.91 16.01
CA ALA A 510 19.75 -6.04 16.55
C ALA A 510 19.78 -7.14 15.48
N CYS A 511 20.86 -7.91 15.41
CA CYS A 511 20.98 -9.04 14.50
C CYS A 511 19.75 -9.94 14.64
N SER A 512 19.03 -10.18 13.55
CA SER A 512 17.79 -10.96 13.53
C SER A 512 17.99 -12.43 13.91
N ALA A 513 19.23 -12.91 14.00
CA ALA A 513 19.57 -14.27 14.44
C ALA A 513 20.08 -14.32 15.89
N CYS A 514 20.99 -13.42 16.28
CA CYS A 514 21.71 -13.52 17.57
C CYS A 514 21.56 -12.29 18.50
N GLY A 515 20.82 -11.26 18.10
CA GLY A 515 20.56 -10.07 18.93
C GLY A 515 21.72 -9.07 19.05
N VAL A 516 22.90 -9.36 18.50
CA VAL A 516 24.06 -8.45 18.53
C VAL A 516 23.73 -7.12 17.82
N LYS A 517 24.14 -5.99 18.40
CA LYS A 517 23.77 -4.64 17.91
C LYS A 517 24.87 -3.91 17.10
N ARG A 518 25.93 -4.61 16.71
CA ARG A 518 27.12 -4.04 16.03
C ARG A 518 27.48 -4.81 14.77
N GLY A 519 28.14 -4.14 13.82
CA GLY A 519 28.59 -4.74 12.56
C GLY A 519 27.43 -5.24 11.69
N LEU A 520 26.27 -4.60 11.80
CA LEU A 520 25.04 -5.06 11.14
C LEU A 520 25.07 -4.73 9.65
N ARG A 521 24.58 -5.67 8.84
CA ARG A 521 24.26 -5.50 7.43
C ARG A 521 22.79 -5.82 7.21
N ARG A 522 22.07 -4.94 6.52
CA ARG A 522 20.65 -5.07 6.19
C ARG A 522 20.49 -5.80 4.87
N CYS A 523 19.59 -6.76 4.84
CA CYS A 523 19.16 -7.43 3.62
C CYS A 523 18.41 -6.42 2.75
N ARG A 524 18.93 -6.07 1.58
CA ARG A 524 18.35 -5.12 0.64
C ARG A 524 17.14 -5.68 -0.13
N LEU A 525 16.92 -6.99 -0.11
CA LEU A 525 15.76 -7.62 -0.76
C LEU A 525 14.49 -7.54 0.10
N THR A 526 14.66 -7.40 1.42
CA THR A 526 13.54 -7.40 2.39
C THR A 526 13.46 -6.09 3.17
N CYS A 527 14.62 -5.52 3.52
CA CYS A 527 14.79 -4.38 4.42
C CYS A 527 14.36 -4.62 5.87
N ASP A 528 13.65 -5.72 6.16
CA ASP A 528 13.22 -6.12 7.51
C ASP A 528 14.33 -6.83 8.30
N LEU A 529 15.28 -7.49 7.62
CA LEU A 529 16.28 -8.36 8.24
C LEU A 529 17.66 -7.71 8.28
N VAL A 530 18.34 -7.83 9.42
CA VAL A 530 19.72 -7.39 9.62
C VAL A 530 20.56 -8.51 10.25
N TYR A 531 21.81 -8.67 9.81
CA TYR A 531 22.70 -9.69 10.37
C TYR A 531 24.09 -9.12 10.65
N CYS A 532 24.75 -9.61 11.71
CA CYS A 532 26.11 -9.22 12.04
C CYS A 532 27.18 -10.03 11.28
N SER A 533 26.82 -11.16 10.67
CA SER A 533 27.76 -12.07 10.02
C SER A 533 27.09 -12.97 8.98
N ARG A 534 27.91 -13.59 8.12
CA ARG A 534 27.47 -14.61 7.16
C ARG A 534 26.84 -15.81 7.86
N ALA A 535 27.40 -16.26 8.98
CA ALA A 535 26.86 -17.37 9.78
C ALA A 535 25.43 -17.07 10.24
N CYS A 536 25.20 -15.90 10.85
CA CYS A 536 23.85 -15.49 11.26
C CYS A 536 22.86 -15.37 10.09
N ALA A 537 23.33 -14.93 8.91
CA ALA A 537 22.50 -14.94 7.71
C ALA A 537 22.16 -16.37 7.27
N MET A 538 23.08 -17.33 7.37
CA MET A 538 22.80 -18.73 7.03
C MET A 538 21.88 -19.42 8.03
N ASP A 539 22.10 -19.22 9.32
CA ASP A 539 21.22 -19.77 10.37
C ASP A 539 19.78 -19.28 10.20
N HIS A 540 19.59 -18.08 9.66
CA HIS A 540 18.29 -17.47 9.41
C HIS A 540 17.88 -17.51 7.92
N ALA A 541 18.42 -18.45 7.14
CA ALA A 541 18.16 -18.54 5.69
C ALA A 541 16.70 -18.84 5.35
N ALA A 542 16.05 -19.76 6.07
CA ALA A 542 14.65 -20.12 5.84
C ALA A 542 13.72 -18.92 6.04
N ARG A 543 13.90 -18.17 7.13
CA ARG A 543 13.13 -16.94 7.39
C ARG A 543 13.36 -15.88 6.31
N ARG A 544 14.61 -15.68 5.88
CA ARG A 544 14.92 -14.75 4.80
C ARG A 544 14.28 -15.17 3.49
N ALA A 545 14.32 -16.45 3.14
CA ALA A 545 13.66 -16.98 1.95
C ALA A 545 12.15 -16.70 1.98
N ALA A 546 11.50 -16.94 3.12
CA ALA A 546 10.07 -16.65 3.29
C ALA A 546 9.74 -15.15 3.08
N LEU A 547 10.55 -14.24 3.63
CA LEU A 547 10.35 -12.79 3.43
C LEU A 547 10.62 -12.33 1.98
N ILE A 548 11.63 -12.91 1.31
CA ILE A 548 11.91 -12.64 -0.10
C ILE A 548 10.73 -13.10 -0.97
N ALA A 549 10.18 -14.28 -0.69
CA ALA A 549 9.00 -14.80 -1.37
C ALA A 549 7.76 -13.95 -1.09
N PHE A 550 7.53 -13.56 0.17
CA PHE A 550 6.43 -12.68 0.57
C PHE A 550 6.44 -11.32 -0.15
N LYS A 551 7.64 -10.76 -0.39
CA LYS A 551 7.81 -9.49 -1.09
C LYS A 551 7.94 -9.65 -2.60
N PHE A 552 8.05 -10.86 -3.14
CA PHE A 552 8.32 -11.14 -4.56
C PHE A 552 9.64 -10.52 -5.06
N ALA A 553 10.65 -10.41 -4.18
CA ALA A 553 11.84 -9.61 -4.45
C ALA A 553 12.86 -10.28 -5.41
N ASP A 554 13.08 -11.58 -5.24
CA ASP A 554 13.96 -12.39 -6.10
C ASP A 554 13.43 -13.83 -6.12
N ARG A 555 13.54 -14.51 -7.27
CA ARG A 555 13.18 -15.94 -7.40
C ARG A 555 14.36 -16.86 -7.08
N ARG A 556 15.58 -16.33 -7.04
CA ARG A 556 16.77 -17.12 -6.72
C ARG A 556 16.78 -17.48 -5.23
N PRO A 557 17.05 -18.75 -4.88
CA PRO A 557 17.22 -19.13 -3.49
C PRO A 557 18.38 -18.34 -2.86
N PRO A 558 18.30 -17.99 -1.57
CA PRO A 558 19.40 -17.34 -0.89
C PRO A 558 20.66 -18.23 -0.86
N GLY A 559 21.79 -17.70 -1.30
CA GLY A 559 23.09 -18.37 -1.29
C GLY A 559 24.00 -17.91 -0.16
N ALA A 560 25.01 -18.71 0.18
CA ALA A 560 25.99 -18.37 1.22
C ALA A 560 26.85 -17.14 0.87
N SER A 561 27.11 -16.91 -0.42
CA SER A 561 27.86 -15.75 -0.92
C SER A 561 27.05 -14.45 -0.90
N ASP A 562 25.72 -14.52 -0.74
CA ASP A 562 24.85 -13.35 -0.76
C ASP A 562 25.24 -12.31 0.27
N PHE A 563 25.66 -12.76 1.46
CA PHE A 563 25.97 -11.85 2.56
C PHE A 563 27.02 -10.81 2.17
N ASP A 564 27.93 -11.14 1.26
CA ASP A 564 29.00 -10.26 0.82
C ASP A 564 28.66 -9.46 -0.43
N ASP A 565 27.57 -9.80 -1.12
CA ASP A 565 27.07 -9.08 -2.28
C ASP A 565 26.46 -7.72 -1.82
N PRO A 566 27.04 -6.57 -2.24
CA PRO A 566 26.50 -5.24 -1.91
C PRO A 566 25.11 -4.96 -2.51
N LEU A 567 24.66 -5.74 -3.49
CA LEU A 567 23.29 -5.70 -4.02
C LEU A 567 22.29 -6.35 -3.07
N ARG A 568 22.73 -7.34 -2.29
CA ARG A 568 21.88 -8.09 -1.35
C ARG A 568 22.02 -7.60 0.08
N PHE A 569 23.18 -7.10 0.49
CA PHE A 569 23.44 -6.65 1.85
C PHE A 569 24.22 -5.34 1.93
N ALA A 570 23.63 -4.33 2.57
CA ALA A 570 24.26 -3.03 2.85
C ALA A 570 24.62 -2.89 4.33
N PRO A 571 25.75 -2.26 4.69
CA PRO A 571 26.05 -1.88 6.07
C PRO A 571 24.94 -1.01 6.66
N VAL A 572 24.59 -1.28 7.90
CA VAL A 572 23.64 -0.47 8.66
C VAL A 572 24.40 0.71 9.26
N VAL A 573 24.18 1.91 8.72
CA VAL A 573 24.82 3.12 9.23
C VAL A 573 24.08 3.58 10.49
N VAL A 574 24.76 3.53 11.63
CA VAL A 574 24.24 4.05 12.90
C VAL A 574 24.61 5.53 12.99
N GLY A 575 23.64 6.42 12.76
CA GLY A 575 23.81 7.87 12.89
C GLY A 575 24.04 8.58 11.54
N GLY A 576 23.18 9.56 11.26
CA GLY A 576 23.26 10.41 10.07
C GLY A 576 24.62 11.09 9.94
N GLY A 577 25.30 10.83 8.82
CA GLY A 577 26.63 11.36 8.59
C GLY A 577 27.32 10.81 7.35
N GLY A 578 26.58 10.42 6.32
CA GLY A 578 27.17 10.20 5.01
C GLY A 578 27.47 11.56 4.39
N ALA A 579 28.73 12.01 4.47
CA ALA A 579 29.20 13.23 3.80
C ALA A 579 28.77 13.21 2.32
N ARG A 580 27.71 13.96 1.98
CA ARG A 580 27.30 14.17 0.59
C ARG A 580 28.41 14.95 -0.09
N SER A 581 29.13 14.30 -1.00
CA SER A 581 30.02 15.01 -1.91
C SER A 581 29.17 16.00 -2.71
N LYS A 582 29.43 17.29 -2.53
CA LYS A 582 28.81 18.40 -3.25
C LYS A 582 29.20 18.31 -4.73
N LYS A 583 28.56 17.43 -5.50
CA LYS A 583 28.76 17.34 -6.96
C LYS A 583 27.45 17.07 -7.70
N LYS A 584 26.63 18.12 -7.84
CA LYS A 584 25.70 18.41 -8.96
C LYS A 584 24.82 19.60 -8.52
N LYS A 585 24.58 20.66 -9.29
CA LYS A 585 25.01 21.04 -10.64
C LYS A 585 24.74 22.54 -10.79
N LYS A 586 25.82 23.32 -10.95
CA LYS A 586 25.85 24.58 -11.71
C LYS A 586 25.33 24.23 -13.11
N ARG A 587 24.02 24.32 -13.36
CA ARG A 587 23.44 24.13 -14.70
C ARG A 587 22.03 24.74 -14.77
N ARG A 588 21.95 26.03 -14.46
CA ARG A 588 20.83 26.92 -14.82
C ARG A 588 21.35 28.36 -14.76
N LYS A 589 22.11 28.72 -15.79
CA LYS A 589 22.45 30.09 -16.24
C LYS A 589 23.40 29.93 -17.43
N LYS A 590 22.80 29.62 -18.58
CA LYS A 590 23.19 30.11 -19.90
C LYS A 590 21.91 30.15 -20.71
#